data_AF-A0A1Y4J5F4-F1
#
_entry.id   AF-A0A1Y4J5F4-F1
#
_cell.length_a   1.000
_cell.length_b   1.000
_cell.length_c   1.000
_cell.angle_alpha   90.00
_cell.angle_beta   90.00
_cell.angle_gamma   90.00
#
_symmetry.space_group_name_H-M   'P 1'
#
loop_
_entity.id
_entity.type
_entity.pdbx_description
1 polymer ?
#
loop_
_entity_poly.entity_id
_entity_poly.type
_entity_poly.pdbx_seq_one_letter_code
_entity_poly.pdbx_strand_id
1 'polypeptide(L)'
;MNNKNLTPAQQIYAKVCDIEKKLDALLEQKAVPAPEPERRIYLAAAGPDLPLSVIRLEDAPDYLPCFEESDMLYALPGEPLMMSYCPAQVIHLPGRNYLTGTVIFFRIDNEGAITSLKLEDICRIAEFLAQHDTALVADGTSFTGICLD
;
A
#
# COMPACT_ATOMS: atom_id res chain seq x y z
N MET A 1 -42.41 -53.87 -12.46
CA MET A 1 -40.93 -53.78 -12.44
C MET A 1 -40.43 -53.96 -13.87
N ASN A 2 -39.90 -52.91 -14.51
CA ASN A 2 -39.30 -53.02 -15.85
C ASN A 2 -37.86 -52.51 -15.78
N ASN A 3 -36.90 -53.44 -15.61
CA ASN A 3 -35.48 -53.16 -15.79
C ASN A 3 -35.22 -53.02 -17.29
N LYS A 4 -35.32 -51.80 -17.81
CA LYS A 4 -34.83 -51.50 -19.15
C LYS A 4 -33.30 -51.50 -19.09
N ASN A 5 -32.69 -52.54 -19.66
CA ASN A 5 -31.25 -52.59 -19.85
C ASN A 5 -30.83 -51.39 -20.72
N LEU A 6 -29.98 -50.54 -20.16
CA LEU A 6 -29.40 -49.39 -20.88
C LEU A 6 -28.61 -49.90 -22.08
N THR A 7 -28.75 -49.22 -23.21
CA THR A 7 -27.89 -49.45 -24.38
C THR A 7 -26.43 -49.15 -24.04
N PRO A 8 -25.44 -49.71 -24.77
CA PRO A 8 -24.04 -49.40 -24.53
C PRO A 8 -23.73 -47.90 -24.54
N ALA A 9 -24.35 -47.14 -25.45
CA ALA A 9 -24.21 -45.69 -25.51
C ALA A 9 -24.74 -44.98 -24.25
N GLN A 10 -25.90 -45.41 -23.72
CA GLN A 10 -26.45 -44.85 -22.49
C GLN A 10 -25.61 -45.18 -21.26
N GLN A 11 -25.00 -46.37 -21.23
CA GLN A 11 -24.07 -46.76 -20.16
C GLN A 11 -22.79 -45.93 -20.21
N ILE A 12 -22.25 -45.67 -21.40
CA ILE A 12 -21.08 -44.81 -21.59
C ILE A 12 -21.40 -43.38 -21.15
N TYR A 13 -22.52 -42.83 -21.59
CA TYR A 13 -22.94 -41.48 -21.22
C TYR A 13 -23.12 -41.33 -19.71
N ALA A 14 -23.78 -42.28 -19.05
CA ALA A 14 -23.93 -42.29 -17.60
C ALA A 14 -22.57 -42.26 -16.87
N LYS A 15 -21.60 -43.05 -17.35
CA LYS A 15 -20.24 -43.07 -16.80
C LYS A 15 -19.50 -41.74 -17.00
N VAL A 16 -19.68 -41.08 -18.14
CA VAL A 16 -19.08 -39.76 -18.40
C VAL A 16 -19.64 -38.72 -17.42
N CYS A 17 -20.96 -38.67 -17.24
CA CYS A 17 -21.57 -37.75 -16.28
C CYS A 17 -21.13 -38.02 -14.82
N ASP A 18 -20.91 -39.28 -14.45
CA ASP A 18 -20.39 -39.62 -13.12
C ASP A 18 -18.93 -39.18 -12.94
N ILE A 19 -18.13 -39.18 -14.01
CA ILE A 19 -16.76 -38.66 -14.01
C ILE A 19 -16.78 -37.13 -13.92
N GLU A 20 -17.61 -36.44 -14.70
CA GLU A 20 -17.79 -34.98 -14.65
C GLU A 20 -18.14 -34.52 -13.23
N LYS A 21 -19.16 -35.15 -12.60
CA LYS A 21 -19.54 -34.83 -11.22
C LYS A 21 -18.41 -35.05 -10.21
N LYS A 22 -17.61 -36.10 -10.38
CA LYS A 22 -16.46 -36.36 -9.51
C LYS A 22 -15.36 -35.34 -9.74
N LEU A 23 -15.15 -34.93 -10.98
CA LEU A 23 -14.17 -33.88 -11.31
C LEU A 23 -14.59 -32.55 -10.69
N ASP A 24 -15.86 -32.16 -10.84
CA ASP A 24 -16.42 -30.95 -10.24
C ASP A 24 -16.28 -30.98 -8.70
N ALA A 25 -16.65 -32.10 -8.06
CA ALA A 25 -16.48 -32.25 -6.62
C ALA A 25 -15.01 -32.20 -6.15
N LEU A 26 -14.06 -32.68 -6.97
CA LEU A 26 -12.62 -32.58 -6.68
C LEU A 26 -12.09 -31.17 -6.89
N LEU A 27 -12.60 -30.44 -7.88
CA LEU A 27 -12.28 -29.04 -8.13
C LEU A 27 -12.83 -28.14 -7.01
N GLU A 28 -14.05 -28.41 -6.54
CA GLU A 28 -14.65 -27.72 -5.38
C GLU A 28 -13.91 -28.05 -4.06
N GLN A 29 -13.48 -29.30 -3.86
CA GLN A 29 -12.66 -29.67 -2.68
C GLN A 29 -11.26 -29.03 -2.70
N LYS A 30 -10.71 -28.72 -3.89
CA LYS A 30 -9.44 -27.99 -4.02
C LYS A 30 -9.62 -26.48 -3.90
N ALA A 31 -10.83 -25.97 -4.05
CA ALA A 31 -11.17 -24.59 -3.80
C ALA A 31 -11.31 -24.36 -2.30
N VAL A 32 -10.18 -24.44 -1.58
CA VAL A 32 -10.01 -23.54 -0.44
C VAL A 32 -10.18 -22.15 -1.05
N PRO A 33 -11.14 -21.31 -0.60
CA PRO A 33 -11.10 -19.91 -0.99
C PRO A 33 -9.71 -19.46 -0.57
N ALA A 34 -8.85 -19.11 -1.54
CA ALA A 34 -7.68 -18.32 -1.20
C ALA A 34 -8.22 -17.20 -0.30
N PRO A 35 -7.62 -16.91 0.86
CA PRO A 35 -7.97 -15.69 1.56
C PRO A 35 -7.98 -14.62 0.46
N GLU A 36 -9.10 -13.91 0.30
CA GLU A 36 -9.13 -12.74 -0.59
C GLU A 36 -7.80 -12.04 -0.34
N PRO A 37 -6.95 -11.81 -1.36
CA PRO A 37 -5.65 -11.24 -1.10
C PRO A 37 -5.94 -9.97 -0.32
N GLU A 38 -5.67 -9.97 0.99
CA GLU A 38 -5.83 -8.81 1.85
C GLU A 38 -5.16 -7.73 1.05
N ARG A 39 -5.94 -6.76 0.59
CA ARG A 39 -5.53 -5.88 -0.50
C ARG A 39 -4.35 -5.10 0.06
N ARG A 40 -3.13 -5.58 -0.18
CA ARG A 40 -1.93 -5.07 0.49
C ARG A 40 -1.75 -3.64 0.03
N ILE A 41 -2.04 -2.70 0.93
CA ILE A 41 -1.88 -1.29 0.67
C ILE A 41 -0.41 -0.99 0.92
N TYR A 42 0.28 -0.51 -0.12
CA TYR A 42 1.67 -0.10 -0.03
C TYR A 42 1.78 1.41 0.04
N LEU A 43 2.56 1.89 1.00
CA LEU A 43 2.91 3.28 1.23
C LEU A 43 4.41 3.48 0.98
N ALA A 44 4.91 4.69 1.21
CA ALA A 44 6.35 4.94 1.25
C ALA A 44 6.75 5.69 2.51
N ALA A 45 7.88 5.34 3.10
CA ALA A 45 8.50 6.05 4.20
C ALA A 45 9.81 6.69 3.71
N ALA A 46 10.10 7.91 4.18
CA ALA A 46 11.37 8.57 3.93
C ALA A 46 11.69 9.53 5.08
N GLY A 47 12.94 9.92 5.22
CA GLY A 47 13.36 10.91 6.21
C GLY A 47 14.88 11.15 6.13
N PRO A 48 15.42 12.03 6.99
CA PRO A 48 16.84 12.38 6.96
C PRO A 48 17.78 11.17 7.07
N ASP A 49 17.41 10.18 7.89
CA ASP A 49 18.17 8.94 8.11
C ASP A 49 17.52 7.71 7.45
N LEU A 50 16.47 7.91 6.64
CA LEU A 50 15.70 6.85 6.01
C LEU A 50 15.55 7.11 4.51
N PRO A 51 16.27 6.36 3.66
CA PRO A 51 16.04 6.40 2.22
C PRO A 51 14.58 6.07 1.88
N LEU A 52 14.08 6.66 0.79
CA LEU A 52 12.73 6.38 0.28
C LEU A 52 12.53 4.86 0.12
N SER A 53 11.62 4.31 0.92
CA SER A 53 11.37 2.87 1.04
C SER A 53 9.88 2.58 0.94
N VAL A 54 9.51 1.55 0.19
CA VAL A 54 8.12 1.07 0.12
C VAL A 54 7.82 0.22 1.35
N ILE A 55 6.72 0.53 2.04
CA ILE A 55 6.28 -0.15 3.26
C ILE A 55 4.82 -0.62 3.09
N ARG A 56 4.33 -1.49 3.98
CA ARG A 56 2.90 -1.81 4.05
C ARG A 56 2.18 -0.85 4.98
N LEU A 57 0.89 -0.65 4.77
CA LEU A 57 0.05 0.21 5.63
C LEU A 57 0.13 -0.22 7.10
N GLU A 58 0.09 -1.53 7.40
CA GLU A 58 0.16 -2.01 8.78
C GLU A 58 1.51 -1.72 9.48
N ASP A 59 2.56 -1.48 8.70
CA ASP A 59 3.90 -1.19 9.22
C ASP A 59 4.11 0.33 9.43
N ALA A 60 3.19 1.20 8.98
CA ALA A 60 3.37 2.66 9.03
C ALA A 60 3.63 3.22 10.44
N PRO A 61 2.96 2.75 11.52
CA PRO A 61 3.24 3.20 12.89
C PRO A 61 4.66 2.87 13.39
N ASP A 62 5.33 1.84 12.83
CA ASP A 62 6.72 1.51 13.19
C ASP A 62 7.70 2.58 12.67
N TYR A 63 7.34 3.30 11.61
CA TYR A 63 8.12 4.37 11.00
C TYR A 63 7.69 5.75 11.49
N LEU A 64 6.38 5.96 11.69
CA LEU A 64 5.79 7.19 12.20
C LEU A 64 4.76 6.85 13.28
N PRO A 65 5.15 6.82 14.57
CA PRO A 65 4.29 6.38 15.67
C PRO A 65 2.96 7.12 15.83
N CYS A 66 2.83 8.34 15.29
CA CYS A 66 1.61 9.14 15.35
C CYS A 66 0.71 9.04 14.11
N PHE A 67 1.05 8.18 13.15
CA PHE A 67 0.32 8.01 11.88
C PHE A 67 -1.17 7.70 12.12
N GLU A 68 -2.07 8.43 11.45
CA GLU A 68 -3.54 8.40 11.61
C GLU A 68 -4.08 8.70 13.03
N GLU A 69 -3.23 8.98 14.01
CA GLU A 69 -3.63 9.29 15.39
C GLU A 69 -3.53 10.80 15.69
N SER A 70 -2.35 11.38 15.47
CA SER A 70 -2.04 12.79 15.77
C SER A 70 -1.07 13.40 14.77
N ASP A 71 -0.97 12.77 13.60
CA ASP A 71 -0.21 13.26 12.48
C ASP A 71 -0.86 14.48 11.82
N MET A 72 -0.05 15.20 11.07
CA MET A 72 -0.49 16.26 10.18
C MET A 72 -0.27 15.84 8.74
N LEU A 73 -1.17 16.29 7.86
CA LEU A 73 -1.14 15.95 6.45
C LEU A 73 -0.70 17.15 5.62
N TYR A 74 0.21 16.90 4.69
CA TYR A 74 0.61 17.82 3.63
C TYR A 74 0.21 17.23 2.28
N ALA A 75 -0.63 17.94 1.52
CA ALA A 75 -1.01 17.53 0.18
C ALA A 75 0.07 17.89 -0.82
N LEU A 76 0.57 16.92 -1.58
CA LEU A 76 1.52 17.21 -2.65
C LEU A 76 0.81 17.98 -3.77
N PRO A 77 1.32 19.16 -4.19
CA PRO A 77 0.63 20.01 -5.15
C PRO A 77 0.33 19.30 -6.47
N GLY A 78 -0.95 19.25 -6.84
CA GLY A 78 -1.40 18.71 -8.13
C GLY A 78 -1.46 17.18 -8.22
N GLU A 79 -1.15 16.46 -7.13
CA GLU A 79 -1.11 15.00 -7.10
C GLU A 79 -2.10 14.44 -6.07
N PRO A 80 -2.67 13.24 -6.27
CA PRO A 80 -3.51 12.56 -5.29
C PRO A 80 -2.66 11.90 -4.18
N LEU A 81 -1.62 12.61 -3.72
CA LEU A 81 -0.62 12.13 -2.78
C LEU A 81 -0.59 13.01 -1.54
N MET A 82 -0.53 12.37 -0.38
CA MET A 82 -0.44 12.99 0.92
C MET A 82 0.88 12.58 1.57
N MET A 83 1.47 13.49 2.33
CA MET A 83 2.58 13.25 3.24
C MET A 83 2.08 13.43 4.68
N SER A 84 2.10 12.36 5.46
CA SER A 84 1.86 12.37 6.89
C SER A 84 3.17 12.56 7.65
N TYR A 85 3.14 13.39 8.68
CA TYR A 85 4.30 13.70 9.52
C TYR A 85 3.89 14.03 10.96
N CYS A 86 4.84 13.88 11.88
CA CYS A 86 4.63 14.26 13.27
C CYS A 86 4.85 15.78 13.44
N PRO A 87 3.89 16.55 14.00
CA PRO A 87 4.10 17.97 14.27
C PRO A 87 5.33 18.25 15.16
N ALA A 88 5.66 17.32 16.06
CA ALA A 88 6.81 17.45 16.95
C ALA A 88 8.17 17.34 16.24
N GLN A 89 8.18 16.92 14.96
CA GLN A 89 9.39 16.82 14.12
C GLN A 89 9.59 18.06 13.23
N VAL A 90 8.79 19.12 13.42
CA VAL A 90 8.92 20.38 12.67
C VAL A 90 9.86 21.32 13.39
N ILE A 91 10.89 21.81 12.69
CA ILE A 91 11.70 22.94 13.12
C ILE A 91 11.24 24.20 12.39
N HIS A 92 11.00 25.26 13.17
CA HIS A 92 10.61 26.57 12.66
C HIS A 92 11.83 27.48 12.54
N LEU A 93 12.18 27.86 11.32
CA LEU A 93 13.22 28.86 11.04
C LEU A 93 12.57 30.10 10.41
N PRO A 94 13.23 31.27 10.42
CA PRO A 94 12.65 32.49 9.86
C PRO A 94 12.17 32.31 8.41
N GLY A 95 10.85 32.36 8.23
CA GLY A 95 10.19 32.26 6.94
C GLY A 95 10.08 30.85 6.35
N ARG A 96 10.55 29.79 7.04
CA ARG A 96 10.47 28.41 6.55
C ARG A 96 10.29 27.35 7.64
N ASN A 97 9.57 26.29 7.32
CA ASN A 97 9.39 25.12 8.17
C ASN A 97 10.04 23.88 7.58
N TYR A 98 10.71 23.09 8.43
CA TYR A 98 11.44 21.90 8.00
C TYR A 98 11.06 20.69 8.82
N LEU A 99 10.81 19.57 8.16
CA LEU A 99 10.67 18.27 8.81
C LEU A 99 12.04 17.62 8.98
N THR A 100 12.29 17.12 10.19
CA THR A 100 13.57 16.50 10.55
C THR A 100 13.42 15.06 11.03
N GLY A 101 12.26 14.44 10.76
CA GLY A 101 11.97 13.06 11.10
C GLY A 101 11.38 12.32 9.91
N THR A 102 11.07 11.04 10.14
CA THR A 102 10.42 10.19 9.14
C THR A 102 9.03 10.71 8.79
N VAL A 103 8.69 10.64 7.52
CA VAL A 103 7.37 10.95 6.96
C VAL A 103 6.82 9.74 6.22
N ILE A 104 5.49 9.66 6.12
CA ILE A 104 4.79 8.62 5.35
C ILE A 104 4.07 9.25 4.18
N PHE A 105 4.36 8.78 2.96
CA PHE A 105 3.64 9.16 1.76
C PHE A 105 2.61 8.09 1.40
N PHE A 106 1.41 8.53 1.03
CA PHE A 106 0.33 7.65 0.64
C PHE A 106 -0.58 8.29 -0.42
N ARG A 107 -1.26 7.44 -1.19
CA ARG A 107 -2.23 7.86 -2.19
C ARG A 107 -3.63 7.85 -1.59
N ILE A 108 -4.45 8.84 -1.93
CA ILE A 108 -5.88 8.83 -1.63
C ILE A 108 -6.72 8.70 -2.90
N ASP A 109 -7.88 8.04 -2.79
CA ASP A 109 -8.91 8.05 -3.84
C ASP A 109 -9.85 9.26 -3.75
N ASN A 110 -10.87 9.30 -4.60
CA ASN A 110 -11.83 10.41 -4.65
C ASN A 110 -12.71 10.49 -3.40
N GLU A 111 -12.81 9.38 -2.67
CA GLU A 111 -13.54 9.23 -1.42
C GLU A 111 -12.66 9.55 -0.19
N GLY A 112 -11.37 9.81 -0.41
CA GLY A 112 -10.40 10.13 0.64
C GLY A 112 -9.81 8.89 1.34
N ALA A 113 -10.05 7.68 0.82
CA ALA A 113 -9.50 6.46 1.38
C ALA A 113 -8.06 6.23 0.90
N ILE A 114 -7.21 5.71 1.79
CA ILE A 114 -5.85 5.32 1.44
C ILE A 114 -5.89 4.17 0.43
N THR A 115 -5.15 4.33 -0.66
CA THR A 115 -4.96 3.31 -1.69
C THR A 115 -3.48 3.03 -1.90
N SER A 116 -3.17 1.85 -2.44
CA SER A 116 -1.78 1.48 -2.69
C SER A 116 -1.11 2.46 -3.66
N LEU A 117 0.10 2.88 -3.33
CA LEU A 117 0.97 3.62 -4.24
C LEU A 117 1.22 2.79 -5.51
N LYS A 118 1.30 3.50 -6.63
CA LYS A 118 1.75 3.00 -7.92
C LYS A 118 3.20 3.42 -8.16
N LEU A 119 3.84 2.82 -9.16
CA LEU A 119 5.20 3.21 -9.56
C LEU A 119 5.32 4.69 -9.92
N GLU A 120 4.31 5.25 -10.60
CA GLU A 120 4.26 6.68 -10.93
C GLU A 120 4.29 7.57 -9.67
N ASP A 121 3.60 7.15 -8.61
CA ASP A 121 3.56 7.88 -7.34
C ASP A 121 4.94 7.88 -6.68
N ILE A 122 5.65 6.74 -6.69
CA ILE A 122 7.02 6.63 -6.15
C ILE A 122 7.98 7.56 -6.88
N CYS A 123 7.88 7.66 -8.21
CA CYS A 123 8.68 8.61 -8.98
C CYS A 123 8.38 10.06 -8.58
N ARG A 124 7.11 10.42 -8.38
CA ARG A 124 6.73 11.78 -7.94
C ARG A 124 7.18 12.10 -6.53
N ILE A 125 7.13 11.12 -5.62
CA ILE A 125 7.66 11.28 -4.26
C ILE A 125 9.18 11.51 -4.30
N ALA A 126 9.91 10.76 -5.13
CA ALA A 126 11.35 10.97 -5.28
C ALA A 126 11.68 12.35 -5.86
N GLU A 127 10.92 12.82 -6.85
CA GLU A 127 11.06 14.17 -7.41
C GLU A 127 10.76 15.26 -6.36
N PHE A 128 9.71 15.08 -5.57
CA PHE A 128 9.35 15.99 -4.47
C PHE A 128 10.48 16.07 -3.44
N LEU A 129 10.97 14.93 -2.94
CA LEU A 129 12.07 14.89 -1.97
C LEU A 129 13.33 15.57 -2.53
N ALA A 130 13.70 15.30 -3.78
CA ALA A 130 14.86 15.94 -4.39
C ALA A 130 14.76 17.47 -4.52
N GLN A 131 13.54 18.02 -4.60
CA GLN A 131 13.29 19.47 -4.67
C GLN A 131 13.20 20.13 -3.28
N HIS A 132 12.77 19.37 -2.27
CA HIS A 132 12.48 19.88 -0.93
C HIS A 132 13.56 19.56 0.10
N ASP A 133 14.45 18.60 -0.19
CA ASP A 133 15.59 18.26 0.66
C ASP A 133 16.54 19.44 0.79
N THR A 134 16.78 19.86 2.03
CA THR A 134 17.62 21.00 2.38
C THR A 134 18.62 20.58 3.45
N ALA A 135 19.91 20.86 3.22
CA ALA A 135 20.91 20.72 4.26
C ALA A 135 20.74 21.82 5.32
N LEU A 136 20.50 21.42 6.56
CA LEU A 136 20.40 22.28 7.72
C LEU A 136 21.65 22.13 8.59
N VAL A 137 22.06 23.19 9.26
CA VAL A 137 23.23 23.19 10.16
C VAL A 137 22.80 23.61 11.55
N ALA A 138 23.04 22.76 12.54
CA ALA A 138 22.85 23.05 13.96
C ALA A 138 24.11 22.63 14.73
N ASP A 139 24.62 23.50 15.59
CA ASP A 139 25.81 23.25 16.43
C ASP A 139 27.03 22.69 15.65
N GLY A 140 27.22 23.14 14.41
CA GLY A 140 28.32 22.72 13.54
C GLY A 140 28.12 21.35 12.89
N THR A 141 26.98 20.69 13.09
CA THR A 141 26.61 19.42 12.45
C THR A 141 25.57 19.67 11.36
N SER A 142 25.79 19.08 10.18
CA SER A 142 24.83 19.14 9.07
C SER A 142 23.90 17.94 9.11
N PHE A 143 22.61 18.17 8.90
CA PHE A 143 21.60 17.13 8.73
C PHE A 143 20.62 17.56 7.62
N THR A 144 19.89 16.61 7.04
CA THR A 144 18.89 16.91 6.01
C THR A 144 17.56 17.22 6.68
N GLY A 145 16.84 18.21 6.16
CA GLY A 145 15.43 18.43 6.48
C GLY A 145 14.61 18.61 5.20
N ILE A 146 13.33 18.29 5.26
CA ILE A 146 12.40 18.45 4.14
C ILE A 146 11.67 19.80 4.31
N CYS A 147 11.86 20.72 3.37
CA CYS A 147 11.19 22.02 3.38
C CYS A 147 9.69 21.87 3.07
N LEU A 148 8.82 22.49 3.88
CA LEU A 148 7.36 22.43 3.69
C LEU A 148 6.81 23.57 2.82
N ASP A 149 7.61 24.60 2.56
CA ASP A 149 7.24 25.79 1.78
C ASP A 149 7.56 25.68 0.29
#